data_AF-A0A816T6J6-F1
#
_entry.id   AF-A0A816T6J6-F1
#
_cell.length_a   1.000
_cell.length_b   1.000
_cell.length_c   1.000
_cell.angle_alpha   90.00
_cell.angle_beta   90.00
_cell.angle_gamma   90.00
#
_symmetry.space_group_name_H-M   'P 1'
#
loop_
_entity.id
_entity.type
_entity.pdbx_description
1 polymer ?
#
loop_
_entity_poly.entity_id
_entity_poly.type
_entity_poly.pdbx_seq_one_letter_code
_entity_poly.pdbx_strand_id
1 'polypeptide(L)'
;MSFLVEIPTPIREDLNNMLLLGLWHGRVTPPSSSLLDKIVDNIKLLITTGINIYINNKMMHFMVNVQLHTGDFPARVKCNHLVNHNGFHACSRCLIVGSRCPQPCANHTLYLLSEWHNVLKQNPTGLLLINECLDGIKYSHTYNRRPRDFSTFLKWKASELRTFMLYMALPILVKLSLNMPDCFPTL
;
A
#
# COMPACT_ATOMS: atom_id res chain seq x y z
N MET A 1 6.84 -4.74 -15.77
CA MET A 1 7.97 -3.78 -15.81
C MET A 1 8.89 -4.13 -14.66
N SER A 2 10.20 -4.05 -14.87
CA SER A 2 11.22 -4.42 -13.89
C SER A 2 12.27 -3.35 -13.74
N PHE A 3 12.86 -3.29 -12.55
CA PHE A 3 13.80 -2.26 -12.15
C PHE A 3 15.15 -2.87 -11.79
N LEU A 4 16.23 -2.18 -12.18
CA LEU A 4 17.57 -2.49 -11.68
C LEU A 4 17.76 -1.82 -10.31
N VAL A 5 17.83 -2.65 -9.27
CA VAL A 5 17.87 -2.18 -7.88
C VAL A 5 19.20 -1.54 -7.48
N GLU A 6 20.27 -1.76 -8.25
CA GLU A 6 21.61 -1.20 -8.02
C GLU A 6 21.72 0.30 -8.39
N ILE A 7 20.71 0.83 -9.09
CA ILE A 7 20.68 2.23 -9.57
C ILE A 7 19.90 3.11 -8.58
N PRO A 8 20.30 4.37 -8.29
CA PRO A 8 19.55 5.29 -7.44
C PRO A 8 18.10 5.54 -7.89
N THR A 9 17.17 5.76 -6.96
CA THR A 9 15.72 5.89 -7.23
C THR A 9 15.36 6.85 -8.37
N PRO A 10 15.89 8.09 -8.43
CA PRO A 10 15.50 9.03 -9.49
C PRO A 10 15.85 8.54 -10.89
N ILE A 11 16.96 7.81 -11.02
CA ILE A 11 17.44 7.26 -12.29
C ILE A 11 16.70 5.94 -12.59
N ARG A 12 16.45 5.14 -11.57
CA ARG A 12 15.73 3.86 -11.67
C ARG A 12 14.30 4.02 -12.18
N GLU A 13 13.65 5.13 -11.82
CA GLU A 13 12.26 5.43 -12.22
C GLU A 13 12.17 6.09 -13.61
N ASP A 14 13.30 6.40 -14.26
CA ASP A 14 13.32 6.81 -15.65
C ASP A 14 12.89 5.63 -16.55
N LEU A 15 11.93 5.89 -17.46
CA LEU A 15 11.42 4.91 -18.42
C LEU A 15 12.53 4.26 -19.25
N ASN A 16 13.62 4.98 -19.54
CA ASN A 16 14.77 4.46 -20.27
C ASN A 16 15.54 3.37 -19.50
N ASN A 17 15.42 3.35 -18.16
CA ASN A 17 16.07 2.39 -17.28
C ASN A 17 15.14 1.26 -16.82
N MET A 18 13.89 1.25 -17.32
CA MET A 18 12.89 0.26 -16.98
C MET A 18 12.85 -0.85 -18.05
N LEU A 19 12.96 -2.10 -17.59
CA LEU A 19 12.92 -3.26 -18.47
C LEU A 19 11.49 -3.77 -18.63
N LEU A 20 11.00 -3.83 -19.86
CA LEU A 20 9.72 -4.43 -20.18
C LEU A 20 9.87 -5.95 -20.32
N LEU A 21 9.49 -6.70 -19.27
CA LEU A 21 9.56 -8.18 -19.30
C LEU A 21 8.41 -8.84 -20.06
N GLY A 22 7.29 -8.15 -20.24
CA GLY A 22 6.11 -8.73 -20.87
C GLY A 22 5.04 -7.70 -21.15
N LEU A 23 4.40 -7.84 -22.30
CA LEU A 23 3.28 -7.03 -22.74
C LEU A 23 2.17 -7.97 -23.17
N TRP A 24 0.95 -7.66 -22.73
CA TRP A 24 -0.24 -8.36 -23.18
C TRP A 24 -1.22 -7.39 -23.80
N HIS A 25 -1.73 -7.74 -24.97
CA HIS A 25 -2.80 -7.02 -25.65
C HIS A 25 -3.92 -8.01 -25.99
N GLY A 26 -5.13 -7.73 -25.50
CA GLY A 26 -6.31 -8.53 -25.79
C GLY A 26 -7.54 -8.03 -25.06
N ARG A 27 -8.71 -8.54 -25.47
CA ARG A 27 -10.01 -8.23 -24.82
C ARG A 27 -10.20 -8.92 -23.47
N VAL A 28 -9.35 -9.90 -23.19
CA VAL A 28 -9.35 -10.68 -21.94
C VAL A 28 -8.02 -10.49 -21.21
N THR A 29 -8.03 -10.68 -19.89
CA THR A 29 -6.81 -10.75 -19.08
C THR A 29 -5.89 -11.85 -19.65
N PRO A 30 -4.55 -11.68 -19.65
CA PRO A 30 -3.64 -12.75 -20.06
C PRO A 30 -3.95 -14.03 -19.30
N PRO A 31 -4.05 -15.19 -19.98
CA PRO A 31 -4.08 -16.46 -19.30
C PRO A 31 -2.81 -16.55 -18.44
N SER A 32 -3.00 -16.62 -17.12
CA SER A 32 -1.93 -16.46 -16.14
C SER A 32 -0.78 -17.42 -16.40
N SER A 33 -1.07 -18.67 -16.77
CA SER A 33 -0.05 -19.66 -17.16
C SER A 33 0.76 -19.22 -18.38
N SER A 34 0.11 -18.98 -19.53
CA SER A 34 0.81 -18.80 -20.80
C SER A 34 1.87 -17.68 -20.86
N LEU A 35 1.62 -16.54 -20.18
CA LEU A 35 2.55 -15.41 -20.15
C LEU A 35 3.51 -15.50 -18.97
N LEU A 36 3.01 -15.83 -17.78
CA LEU A 36 3.86 -15.88 -16.58
C LEU A 36 4.82 -17.05 -16.64
N ASP A 37 4.42 -18.21 -17.14
CA ASP A 37 5.29 -19.39 -17.23
C ASP A 37 6.52 -19.08 -18.11
N LYS A 38 6.31 -18.44 -19.27
CA LYS A 38 7.40 -17.98 -20.13
C LYS A 38 8.31 -16.97 -19.45
N ILE A 39 7.75 -16.00 -18.73
CA ILE A 39 8.56 -15.00 -18.01
C ILE A 39 9.36 -15.68 -16.90
N VAL A 40 8.74 -16.56 -16.13
CA VAL A 40 9.35 -17.30 -15.02
C VAL A 40 10.48 -18.20 -15.53
N ASP A 41 10.28 -18.92 -16.63
CA ASP A 41 11.30 -19.81 -17.18
C ASP A 41 12.49 -19.03 -17.76
N ASN A 42 12.24 -17.89 -18.41
CA ASN A 42 13.33 -16.99 -18.84
C ASN A 42 14.09 -16.39 -17.64
N ILE A 43 13.39 -15.98 -16.58
CA ILE A 43 14.02 -15.49 -15.35
C ILE A 43 14.86 -16.58 -14.70
N LYS A 44 14.33 -17.82 -14.59
CA LYS A 44 15.09 -18.97 -14.07
C LYS A 44 16.37 -19.18 -14.87
N LEU A 45 16.28 -19.13 -16.20
CA LEU A 45 17.45 -19.23 -17.07
C LEU A 45 18.46 -18.12 -16.77
N LEU A 46 18.02 -16.85 -16.71
CA LEU A 46 18.91 -15.72 -16.41
C LEU A 46 19.56 -15.81 -15.02
N ILE A 47 18.86 -16.35 -14.03
CA ILE A 47 19.40 -16.58 -12.69
C ILE A 47 20.47 -17.69 -12.71
N THR A 48 20.26 -18.75 -13.49
CA THR A 48 21.18 -19.91 -13.51
C THR A 48 22.38 -19.70 -14.41
N THR A 49 22.19 -19.10 -15.58
CA THR A 49 23.23 -18.96 -16.60
C THR A 49 23.82 -17.56 -16.69
N GLY A 50 23.15 -16.52 -16.17
CA GLY A 50 23.56 -15.14 -16.33
C GLY A 50 23.32 -14.59 -17.75
N ILE A 51 23.94 -13.44 -18.05
CA ILE A 51 23.88 -12.77 -19.34
C ILE A 51 25.24 -12.23 -19.76
N ASN A 52 25.60 -12.40 -21.03
CA ASN A 52 26.81 -11.85 -21.62
C ASN A 52 26.48 -10.53 -22.34
N ILE A 53 27.13 -9.44 -21.94
CA ILE A 53 26.92 -8.11 -22.51
C ILE A 53 28.28 -7.56 -22.98
N TYR A 54 28.31 -7.03 -24.20
CA TYR A 54 29.47 -6.33 -24.71
C TYR A 54 29.43 -4.86 -24.29
N ILE A 55 30.44 -4.42 -23.54
CA ILE A 55 30.62 -3.02 -23.15
C ILE A 55 32.02 -2.60 -23.58
N ASN A 56 32.12 -1.54 -24.39
CA ASN A 56 33.39 -1.02 -24.92
C ASN A 56 34.27 -2.11 -25.58
N ASN A 57 33.67 -2.92 -26.46
CA ASN A 57 34.30 -4.06 -27.13
C ASN A 57 34.84 -5.17 -26.21
N LYS A 58 34.49 -5.16 -24.92
CA LYS A 58 34.82 -6.23 -23.98
C LYS A 58 33.57 -7.01 -23.62
N MET A 59 33.62 -8.33 -23.76
CA MET A 59 32.56 -9.20 -23.27
C MET A 59 32.62 -9.27 -21.75
N MET A 60 31.52 -8.95 -21.09
CA MET A 60 31.36 -9.06 -19.64
C MET A 60 30.20 -9.98 -19.32
N HIS A 61 30.38 -10.82 -18.31
CA HIS A 61 29.38 -11.75 -17.84
C HIS A 61 28.73 -11.22 -16.56
N PHE A 62 27.40 -11.17 -16.53
CA PHE A 62 26.62 -10.68 -15.40
C PHE A 62 25.68 -11.76 -14.88
N MET A 63 25.68 -11.97 -13.58
CA MET A 63 24.66 -12.77 -12.91
C MET A 63 23.45 -11.91 -12.60
N VAL A 64 22.26 -12.47 -12.82
CA VAL A 64 20.99 -11.79 -12.53
C VAL A 64 20.38 -12.39 -11.28
N ASN A 65 19.91 -11.53 -10.37
CA ASN A 65 19.14 -11.96 -9.21
C ASN A 65 17.81 -11.19 -9.14
N VAL A 66 16.75 -11.87 -8.72
CA VAL A 66 15.42 -11.28 -8.57
C VAL A 66 15.13 -11.09 -7.09
N GLN A 67 15.08 -9.82 -6.67
CA GLN A 67 14.90 -9.49 -5.26
C GLN A 67 13.45 -9.68 -4.80
N LEU A 68 12.49 -9.20 -5.57
CA LEU A 68 11.07 -9.27 -5.23
C LEU A 68 10.18 -9.03 -6.45
N HIS A 69 8.96 -9.53 -6.37
CA HIS A 69 7.87 -9.21 -7.29
C HIS A 69 6.91 -8.21 -6.63
N THR A 70 6.78 -7.02 -7.22
CA THR A 70 5.77 -6.03 -6.79
C THR A 70 4.52 -6.13 -7.65
N GLY A 71 3.39 -5.86 -7.02
CA GLY A 71 2.10 -5.77 -7.68
C GLY A 71 1.04 -5.34 -6.67
N ASP A 72 -0.02 -4.72 -7.16
CA ASP A 72 -1.21 -4.51 -6.35
C ASP A 72 -1.83 -5.86 -5.94
N PHE A 73 -2.75 -5.82 -4.99
CA PHE A 73 -3.33 -7.04 -4.45
C PHE A 73 -4.03 -7.89 -5.55
N PRO A 74 -4.85 -7.33 -6.47
CA PRO A 74 -5.43 -8.09 -7.57
C PRO A 74 -4.42 -8.77 -8.50
N ALA A 75 -3.32 -8.12 -8.87
CA ALA A 75 -2.29 -8.74 -9.70
C ALA A 75 -1.58 -9.88 -8.96
N ARG A 76 -1.27 -9.68 -7.67
CA ARG A 76 -0.62 -10.70 -6.84
C ARG A 76 -1.48 -11.94 -6.65
N VAL A 77 -2.79 -11.78 -6.54
CA VAL A 77 -3.73 -12.91 -6.45
C VAL A 77 -3.61 -13.82 -7.67
N LYS A 78 -3.59 -13.22 -8.86
CA LYS A 78 -3.45 -13.96 -10.13
C LYS A 78 -2.09 -14.65 -10.26
N CYS A 79 -1.01 -13.97 -9.87
CA CYS A 79 0.34 -14.51 -10.00
C CYS A 79 0.64 -15.64 -8.99
N ASN A 80 0.05 -15.58 -7.79
CA ASN A 80 0.35 -16.51 -6.70
C ASN A 80 -0.77 -17.54 -6.45
N HIS A 81 -1.79 -17.59 -7.31
CA HIS A 81 -2.96 -18.47 -7.14
C HIS A 81 -3.66 -18.31 -5.77
N LEU A 82 -3.77 -17.07 -5.29
CA LEU A 82 -4.44 -16.77 -4.02
C LEU A 82 -5.95 -16.55 -4.21
N VAL A 83 -6.67 -16.37 -3.10
CA VAL A 83 -8.05 -15.90 -3.11
C VAL A 83 -8.08 -14.38 -3.29
N ASN A 84 -9.05 -13.87 -4.06
CA ASN A 84 -9.27 -12.44 -4.24
C ASN A 84 -9.52 -11.70 -2.92
N HIS A 85 -9.36 -10.36 -2.94
CA HIS A 85 -9.49 -9.49 -1.77
C HIS A 85 -10.85 -9.56 -1.07
N ASN A 86 -11.88 -10.04 -1.78
CA ASN A 86 -13.24 -10.21 -1.27
C ASN A 86 -13.51 -11.61 -0.69
N GLY A 87 -12.51 -12.50 -0.68
CA GLY A 87 -12.65 -13.84 -0.12
C GLY A 87 -12.40 -13.89 1.38
N PHE A 88 -12.95 -14.91 2.04
CA PHE A 88 -12.78 -15.15 3.47
C PHE A 88 -11.30 -15.31 3.88
N HIS A 89 -10.46 -15.87 3.01
CA HIS A 89 -9.01 -15.99 3.23
C HIS A 89 -8.22 -15.10 2.27
N ALA A 90 -8.65 -13.85 2.12
CA ALA A 90 -7.99 -12.88 1.26
C ALA A 90 -6.60 -12.46 1.75
N CYS A 91 -6.30 -12.53 3.06
CA CYS A 91 -5.02 -12.04 3.54
C CYS A 91 -3.87 -12.94 3.05
N SER A 92 -2.92 -12.38 2.31
CA SER A 92 -1.74 -13.12 1.85
C SER A 92 -0.65 -13.31 2.94
N ARG A 93 -0.93 -12.92 4.19
CA ARG A 93 0.04 -12.89 5.28
C ARG A 93 -0.43 -13.63 6.53
N CYS A 94 -1.73 -13.68 6.78
CA CYS A 94 -2.30 -14.34 7.94
C CYS A 94 -3.42 -15.31 7.53
N LEU A 95 -3.75 -16.23 8.42
CA LEU A 95 -4.80 -17.23 8.23
C LEU A 95 -6.16 -16.79 8.80
N ILE A 96 -6.28 -15.52 9.21
CA ILE A 96 -7.52 -14.99 9.78
C ILE A 96 -8.62 -15.02 8.72
N VAL A 97 -9.73 -15.66 9.08
CA VAL A 97 -10.94 -15.70 8.26
C VAL A 97 -11.61 -14.33 8.36
N GLY A 98 -11.66 -13.60 7.25
CA GLY A 98 -12.42 -12.36 7.14
C GLY A 98 -13.92 -12.66 7.03
N SER A 99 -14.76 -11.94 7.76
CA SER A 99 -16.21 -12.03 7.64
C SER A 99 -16.74 -11.00 6.64
N ARG A 100 -17.87 -11.30 5.98
CA ARG A 100 -18.60 -10.27 5.22
C ARG A 100 -19.09 -9.23 6.21
N CYS A 101 -18.82 -7.96 5.92
CA CYS A 101 -19.45 -6.89 6.66
C CYS A 101 -20.96 -6.95 6.41
N PRO A 102 -21.81 -6.99 7.45
CA PRO A 102 -23.25 -6.90 7.29
C PRO A 102 -23.70 -5.51 6.79
N GLN A 103 -22.79 -4.53 6.75
CA GLN A 103 -23.03 -3.15 6.32
C GLN A 103 -22.12 -2.77 5.13
N PRO A 104 -22.47 -1.78 4.29
CA PRO A 104 -21.62 -1.34 3.18
C PRO A 104 -20.23 -0.93 3.67
N CYS A 105 -19.22 -1.69 3.23
CA CYS A 105 -17.87 -1.76 3.78
C CYS A 105 -16.91 -0.65 3.36
N ALA A 106 -17.39 0.49 2.83
CA ALA A 106 -16.57 1.70 2.71
C ALA A 106 -16.07 2.18 4.09
N ASN A 107 -16.72 1.72 5.16
CA ASN A 107 -16.63 2.28 6.50
C ASN A 107 -16.12 1.32 7.59
N HIS A 108 -15.44 0.21 7.30
CA HIS A 108 -15.12 -0.75 8.37
C HIS A 108 -14.10 -0.24 9.40
N THR A 109 -13.04 0.43 8.95
CA THR A 109 -12.17 1.18 9.88
C THR A 109 -12.88 2.41 10.44
N LEU A 110 -13.91 2.90 9.74
CA LEU A 110 -14.81 3.92 10.25
C LEU A 110 -15.82 3.35 11.26
N TYR A 111 -16.02 2.05 11.49
CA TYR A 111 -17.02 1.58 12.48
C TYR A 111 -16.48 1.70 13.91
N LEU A 112 -15.25 1.24 14.15
CA LEU A 112 -14.56 1.48 15.42
C LEU A 112 -14.32 2.97 15.69
N LEU A 113 -14.19 3.75 14.60
CA LEU A 113 -13.95 5.19 14.68
C LEU A 113 -15.20 6.02 14.42
N SER A 114 -16.38 5.44 14.16
CA SER A 114 -17.59 6.19 13.82
C SER A 114 -18.17 6.74 15.09
N GLU A 115 -18.18 5.93 16.15
CA GLU A 115 -18.55 6.36 17.49
C GLU A 115 -17.68 7.55 17.91
N TRP A 116 -16.36 7.41 17.75
CA TRP A 116 -15.42 8.47 18.04
C TRP A 116 -15.56 9.71 17.15
N HIS A 117 -15.70 9.52 15.84
CA HIS A 117 -15.97 10.61 14.91
C HIS A 117 -17.29 11.31 15.21
N ASN A 118 -18.34 10.58 15.63
CA ASN A 118 -19.63 11.15 15.98
C ASN A 118 -19.53 12.01 17.24
N VAL A 119 -18.83 11.53 18.27
CA VAL A 119 -18.54 12.31 19.50
C VAL A 119 -17.72 13.56 19.16
N LEU A 120 -16.62 13.41 18.41
CA LEU A 120 -15.72 14.51 18.07
C LEU A 120 -16.37 15.52 17.12
N LYS A 121 -17.23 15.08 16.19
CA LYS A 121 -17.95 15.97 15.27
C LYS A 121 -18.99 16.84 15.99
N GLN A 122 -19.52 16.39 17.12
CA GLN A 122 -20.41 17.20 17.95
C GLN A 122 -19.66 18.32 18.69
N ASN A 123 -18.33 18.24 18.78
CA ASN A 123 -17.50 19.26 19.41
C ASN A 123 -16.64 20.04 18.39
N PRO A 124 -17.09 21.24 17.96
CA PRO A 124 -16.37 22.03 16.95
C PRO A 124 -14.97 22.44 17.41
N THR A 125 -14.77 22.71 18.70
CA THR A 125 -13.46 23.05 19.28
C THR A 125 -12.51 21.85 19.25
N GLY A 126 -13.02 20.66 19.56
CA GLY A 126 -12.31 19.37 19.42
C GLY A 126 -11.80 19.15 18.00
N LEU A 127 -12.66 19.37 17.01
CA LEU A 127 -12.32 19.19 15.61
C LEU A 127 -11.24 20.18 15.14
N LEU A 128 -11.32 21.45 15.57
CA LEU A 128 -10.30 22.45 15.28
C LEU A 128 -8.94 22.05 15.87
N LEU A 129 -8.90 21.65 17.15
CA LEU A 129 -7.66 21.22 17.79
C LEU A 129 -7.03 20.01 17.09
N ILE A 130 -7.83 19.05 16.63
CA ILE A 130 -7.34 17.90 15.85
C ILE A 130 -6.67 18.37 14.56
N ASN A 131 -7.32 19.25 13.80
CA ASN A 131 -6.78 19.74 12.54
C ASN A 131 -5.49 20.56 12.77
N GLU A 132 -5.47 21.44 13.78
CA GLU A 132 -4.25 22.17 14.17
C GLU A 132 -3.10 21.22 14.54
N CYS A 133 -3.41 20.14 15.26
CA CYS A 133 -2.42 19.12 15.59
C CYS A 133 -1.93 18.37 14.35
N LEU A 134 -2.83 18.00 13.43
CA LEU A 134 -2.46 17.35 12.16
C LEU A 134 -1.57 18.27 11.31
N ASP A 135 -1.86 19.58 11.30
CA ASP A 135 -1.08 20.56 10.57
C ASP A 135 0.30 20.82 11.17
N GLY A 136 0.42 20.72 12.50
CA GLY A 136 1.70 20.84 13.21
C GLY A 136 2.61 19.62 13.08
N ILE A 137 2.13 18.47 12.58
CA ILE A 137 2.93 17.25 12.47
C ILE A 137 3.87 17.31 11.27
N LYS A 138 5.16 17.08 11.52
CA LYS A 138 6.16 16.84 10.48
C LYS A 138 6.12 15.36 10.08
N TYR A 139 5.55 15.09 8.91
CA TYR A 139 5.44 13.72 8.38
C TYR A 139 6.77 13.22 7.81
N SER A 140 7.16 11.99 8.18
CA SER A 140 8.26 11.28 7.52
C SER A 140 7.91 10.97 6.06
N HIS A 141 8.93 10.93 5.19
CA HIS A 141 8.80 10.57 3.78
C HIS A 141 8.31 9.12 3.57
N THR A 142 8.35 8.28 4.61
CA THR A 142 7.86 6.90 4.57
C THR A 142 6.32 6.80 4.51
N TYR A 143 5.59 7.89 4.79
CA TYR A 143 4.13 7.91 4.74
C TYR A 143 3.65 8.34 3.35
N ASN A 144 3.07 7.39 2.61
CA ASN A 144 2.60 7.62 1.24
C ASN A 144 1.47 8.66 1.12
N ARG A 145 0.72 8.95 2.19
CA ARG A 145 -0.33 9.97 2.21
C ARG A 145 -0.47 10.61 3.59
N ARG A 146 -0.50 11.95 3.61
CA ARG A 146 -0.91 12.76 4.75
C ARG A 146 -2.42 12.69 4.92
N PRO A 147 -2.95 12.51 6.16
CA PRO A 147 -4.37 12.62 6.41
C PRO A 147 -4.90 14.01 6.03
N ARG A 148 -6.03 14.06 5.33
CA ARG A 148 -6.79 15.31 5.09
C ARG A 148 -7.35 15.87 6.40
N ASP A 149 -8.06 16.98 6.33
CA ASP A 149 -8.86 17.47 7.44
C ASP A 149 -9.76 16.40 8.03
N PHE A 150 -9.85 16.39 9.35
CA PHE A 150 -10.69 15.47 10.11
C PHE A 150 -12.18 15.69 9.83
N SER A 151 -12.60 16.87 9.37
CA SER A 151 -13.96 17.13 8.87
C SER A 151 -14.36 16.21 7.71
N THR A 152 -13.37 15.74 6.94
CA THR A 152 -13.56 14.85 5.80
C THR A 152 -13.19 13.40 6.11
N PHE A 153 -13.10 13.03 7.39
CA PHE A 153 -12.66 11.71 7.87
C PHE A 153 -13.35 10.54 7.16
N LEU A 154 -14.67 10.62 6.94
CA LEU A 154 -15.44 9.59 6.22
C LEU A 154 -14.99 9.37 4.76
N LYS A 155 -14.29 10.33 4.16
CA LYS A 155 -13.78 10.27 2.79
C LYS A 155 -12.30 9.86 2.74
N TRP A 156 -11.65 9.63 3.88
CA TRP A 156 -10.24 9.24 3.95
C TRP A 156 -9.99 7.88 3.27
N LYS A 157 -8.88 7.76 2.55
CA LYS A 157 -8.46 6.47 2.00
C LYS A 157 -7.88 5.61 3.12
N ALA A 158 -7.89 4.29 2.92
CA ALA A 158 -7.33 3.33 3.87
C ALA A 158 -5.88 3.66 4.30
N SER A 159 -5.06 4.22 3.40
CA SER A 159 -3.69 4.64 3.73
C SER A 159 -3.62 5.87 4.64
N GLU A 160 -4.48 6.87 4.45
CA GLU A 160 -4.56 8.04 5.34
C GLU A 160 -5.00 7.62 6.73
N LEU A 161 -6.00 6.74 6.78
CA LEU A 161 -6.56 6.22 8.01
C LEU A 161 -5.56 5.35 8.79
N ARG A 162 -4.80 4.51 8.07
CA ARG A 162 -3.68 3.75 8.65
C ARG A 162 -2.63 4.70 9.25
N THR A 163 -2.24 5.75 8.51
CA THR A 163 -1.26 6.73 8.99
C THR A 163 -1.76 7.41 10.26
N PHE A 164 -3.02 7.85 10.27
CA PHE A 164 -3.61 8.47 11.45
C PHE A 164 -3.63 7.51 12.64
N MET A 165 -4.21 6.32 12.48
CA MET A 165 -4.44 5.38 13.58
C MET A 165 -3.15 4.86 14.22
N LEU A 166 -2.14 4.54 13.40
CA LEU A 166 -0.93 3.89 13.91
C LEU A 166 0.09 4.89 14.45
N TYR A 167 0.08 6.13 13.99
CA TYR A 167 1.19 7.06 14.26
C TYR A 167 0.74 8.40 14.84
N MET A 168 -0.45 8.90 14.49
CA MET A 168 -0.84 10.28 14.82
C MET A 168 -1.93 10.35 15.90
N ALA A 169 -2.80 9.34 15.99
CA ALA A 169 -3.95 9.36 16.86
C ALA A 169 -3.54 9.54 18.33
N LEU A 170 -2.68 8.67 18.87
CA LEU A 170 -2.34 8.68 20.29
C LEU A 170 -1.90 10.05 20.85
N PRO A 171 -0.91 10.77 20.28
CA PRO A 171 -0.52 12.09 20.80
C PRO A 171 -1.63 13.14 20.68
N ILE A 172 -2.45 13.07 19.63
CA ILE A 172 -3.62 13.97 19.47
C ILE A 172 -4.65 13.69 20.57
N LEU A 173 -4.87 12.42 20.92
CA LEU A 173 -5.81 12.01 21.95
C LEU A 173 -5.38 12.40 23.36
N VAL A 174 -4.08 12.30 23.66
CA VAL A 174 -3.53 12.81 24.92
C VAL A 174 -3.73 14.32 25.01
N LYS A 175 -3.50 15.07 23.92
CA LYS A 175 -3.75 16.52 23.92
C LYS A 175 -5.24 16.84 24.09
N LEU A 176 -6.13 16.10 23.43
CA LEU A 176 -7.56 16.27 23.59
C LEU A 176 -8.00 15.99 25.02
N SER A 177 -7.52 14.92 25.67
CA SER A 177 -7.91 14.59 27.04
C SER A 177 -7.44 15.61 28.07
N LEU A 178 -6.26 16.21 27.84
CA LEU A 178 -5.73 17.24 28.73
C LEU A 178 -6.45 18.60 28.58
N ASN A 179 -6.80 18.98 27.36
CA ASN A 179 -7.40 20.29 27.10
C ASN A 179 -8.93 20.28 27.10
N MET A 180 -9.54 19.13 26.82
CA MET A 180 -10.99 18.96 26.67
C MET A 180 -11.45 17.57 27.14
N PRO A 181 -11.47 17.30 28.46
CA PRO A 181 -11.89 16.01 29.00
C PRO A 181 -13.34 15.65 28.67
N ASP A 182 -14.21 16.64 28.44
CA ASP A 182 -15.63 16.45 28.07
C ASP A 182 -15.83 15.87 26.66
N CYS A 183 -14.77 15.76 25.85
CA CYS A 183 -14.80 15.19 24.51
C CYS A 183 -14.75 13.66 24.48
N PHE A 184 -14.68 12.99 25.63
CA PHE A 184 -14.57 11.54 25.70
C PHE A 184 -15.87 10.93 26.26
N PRO A 185 -16.41 9.88 25.64
CA PRO A 185 -17.55 9.18 26.22
C PRO A 185 -17.15 8.65 27.60
N THR A 186 -17.99 8.90 28.61
CA THR A 186 -17.86 8.26 29.92
C THR A 186 -18.01 6.75 29.74
N LEU A 187 -17.00 5.99 30.18
CA LEU A 187 -16.98 4.53 30.17
C LEU A 187 -18.17 3.93 30.92
#